data_AF-A0A2D6XRY5-F1
#
_entry.id   AF-A0A2D6XRY5-F1
#
_cell.length_a   1.000
_cell.length_b   1.000
_cell.length_c   1.000
_cell.angle_alpha   90.00
_cell.angle_beta   90.00
_cell.angle_gamma   90.00
#
_symmetry.space_group_name_H-M   'P 1'
#
loop_
_entity.id
_entity.type
_entity.pdbx_description
1 polymer ?
#
loop_
_entity_poly.entity_id
_entity_poly.type
_entity_poly.pdbx_seq_one_letter_code
_entity_poly.pdbx_strand_id
1 'polypeptide(L)'
;MKKKKRKKFNKKIRKIKKKKASKVSKKSRRYKIRNKVKKSKKRRKIKFKRRIKITRKIKRRKKIKKSKKKIKPKISIAKFKKIKIPQFEKQKNQLKKLSLKKIINFLLHPIFTVYEDFREKRKIERLRKIALEKKEKERQIKEEERLRYEAKQKELKQEIKLARERSHDLKKFIRQEQAILRREQAEKRLRFLEEIRLEKKIDSFRRRELQEIKNLEKLALKEQRDDYRPVEERLEKIKDKYRLIREQKIRERVQSLGVEISDADSKEDLLQKEREYAEQREKISLALESFYRSINSLVFQLNKRYIPKHKSVLRVIDRRYETNECFIRYDDSPDEDWLVLIYLEDSDSKKGKIIVENKTNPEKHETKSFQTKEIFSFSDYMVDAMTQHIDRERAQKKAS
;
A
#
# COMPACT_ATOMS: atom_id res chain seq x y z
N MET A 1 51.60 -36.00 28.96
CA MET A 1 51.43 -35.45 30.33
C MET A 1 51.97 -34.02 30.39
N LYS A 2 51.14 -33.02 30.73
CA LYS A 2 51.46 -31.85 31.58
C LYS A 2 50.21 -30.98 31.70
N LYS A 3 49.59 -31.03 32.88
CA LYS A 3 48.46 -30.21 33.32
C LYS A 3 48.88 -28.74 33.38
N LYS A 4 48.06 -27.80 32.89
CA LYS A 4 48.03 -26.43 33.43
C LYS A 4 46.59 -25.94 33.61
N LYS A 5 46.38 -25.42 34.82
CA LYS A 5 45.11 -25.16 35.51
C LYS A 5 44.34 -23.97 34.93
N ARG A 6 43.02 -24.13 34.82
CA ARG A 6 42.03 -23.05 34.58
C ARG A 6 41.99 -22.08 35.77
N LYS A 7 42.28 -20.80 35.56
CA LYS A 7 41.95 -19.71 36.50
C LYS A 7 40.56 -19.15 36.16
N LYS A 8 39.61 -19.26 37.09
CA LYS A 8 38.29 -18.62 37.06
C LYS A 8 38.44 -17.15 37.50
N PHE A 9 37.98 -16.20 36.70
CA PHE A 9 37.89 -14.79 37.09
C PHE A 9 36.41 -14.40 37.26
N ASN A 10 35.98 -14.28 38.51
CA ASN A 10 34.67 -13.73 38.88
C ASN A 10 34.74 -12.20 38.84
N LYS A 11 34.04 -11.54 37.89
CA LYS A 11 33.80 -10.08 37.95
C LYS A 11 32.40 -9.79 38.47
N LYS A 12 32.34 -9.34 39.73
CA LYS A 12 31.16 -8.74 40.38
C LYS A 12 30.71 -7.49 39.60
N ILE A 13 29.45 -7.48 39.15
CA ILE A 13 28.80 -6.30 38.53
C ILE A 13 28.42 -5.32 39.65
N ARG A 14 29.14 -4.20 39.75
CA ARG A 14 28.75 -3.05 40.60
C ARG A 14 27.61 -2.28 39.90
N LYS A 15 26.43 -2.22 40.54
CA LYS A 15 25.29 -1.41 40.11
C LYS A 15 25.62 0.09 40.31
N ILE A 16 25.73 0.86 39.24
CA ILE A 16 25.84 2.32 39.30
C ILE A 16 24.42 2.91 39.40
N LYS A 17 24.12 3.56 40.53
CA LYS A 17 22.89 4.34 40.75
C LYS A 17 22.94 5.61 39.89
N LYS A 18 21.95 5.82 39.01
CA LYS A 18 21.76 7.09 38.30
C LYS A 18 21.28 8.16 39.29
N LYS A 19 22.07 9.23 39.44
CA LYS A 19 21.70 10.46 40.15
C LYS A 19 20.54 11.15 39.43
N LYS A 20 19.52 11.58 40.17
CA LYS A 20 18.50 12.54 39.72
C LYS A 20 19.14 13.93 39.73
N ALA A 21 19.05 14.66 38.63
CA ALA A 21 19.36 16.08 38.58
C ALA A 21 18.12 16.87 38.17
N SER A 22 17.98 18.02 38.79
CA SER A 22 16.82 18.86 39.00
C SER A 22 16.45 19.78 37.82
N LYS A 23 15.23 20.30 37.90
CA LYS A 23 14.54 21.22 37.00
C LYS A 23 15.38 22.46 36.62
N VAL A 24 15.28 22.89 35.35
CA VAL A 24 15.35 24.32 34.99
C VAL A 24 14.25 24.61 33.97
N SER A 25 13.29 25.42 34.41
CA SER A 25 12.29 26.09 33.59
C SER A 25 12.89 27.35 32.96
N LYS A 26 12.80 27.50 31.64
CA LYS A 26 12.80 28.83 31.01
C LYS A 26 11.72 28.88 29.92
N LYS A 27 10.66 29.64 30.23
CA LYS A 27 9.73 30.20 29.24
C LYS A 27 10.48 31.25 28.43
N SER A 28 10.35 31.21 27.11
CA SER A 28 10.40 32.42 26.29
C SER A 28 9.45 32.30 25.10
N ARG A 29 8.50 33.24 25.06
CA ARG A 29 7.53 33.48 24.00
C ARG A 29 8.20 33.55 22.62
N ARG A 30 7.59 32.96 21.59
CA ARG A 30 7.50 33.57 20.25
C ARG A 30 6.41 32.92 19.39
N TYR A 31 5.43 33.77 19.08
CA TYR A 31 4.52 33.83 17.93
C TYR A 31 3.82 32.56 17.39
N LYS A 32 2.51 32.53 17.60
CA LYS A 32 1.54 31.77 16.82
C LYS A 32 1.49 32.35 15.39
N ILE A 33 2.14 31.68 14.43
CA ILE A 33 1.78 31.86 13.02
C ILE A 33 0.68 30.85 12.70
N ARG A 34 -0.57 31.33 12.65
CA ARG A 34 -1.72 30.61 12.14
C ARG A 34 -1.61 30.52 10.61
N ASN A 35 -0.88 29.53 10.10
CA ASN A 35 -1.06 29.16 8.70
C ASN A 35 -2.28 28.23 8.59
N LYS A 36 -3.43 28.81 8.20
CA LYS A 36 -4.60 28.09 7.68
C LYS A 36 -4.19 27.42 6.35
N VAL A 37 -3.47 26.30 6.43
CA VAL A 37 -3.34 25.40 5.28
C VAL A 37 -4.69 24.70 5.11
N LYS A 38 -5.36 24.99 4.00
CA LYS A 38 -6.61 24.32 3.58
C LYS A 38 -6.39 22.81 3.68
N LYS A 39 -7.16 22.14 4.55
CA LYS A 39 -7.17 20.68 4.70
C LYS A 39 -7.53 20.06 3.34
N SER A 40 -6.55 19.51 2.64
CA SER A 40 -6.80 18.62 1.51
C SER A 40 -7.68 17.47 2.02
N LYS A 41 -8.82 17.26 1.34
CA LYS A 41 -9.81 16.22 1.65
C LYS A 41 -9.10 14.91 2.02
N LYS A 42 -9.34 14.44 3.26
CA LYS A 42 -8.87 13.13 3.73
C LYS A 42 -9.34 12.07 2.72
N ARG A 43 -8.42 11.56 1.89
CA ARG A 43 -8.66 10.30 1.18
C ARG A 43 -9.05 9.27 2.24
N ARG A 44 -10.23 8.65 2.05
CA ARG A 44 -10.76 7.60 2.91
C ARG A 44 -9.63 6.60 3.19
N LYS A 45 -9.20 6.51 4.45
CA LYS A 45 -8.35 5.40 4.89
C LYS A 45 -9.16 4.13 4.64
N ILE A 46 -8.79 3.37 3.61
CA ILE A 46 -9.21 1.99 3.46
C ILE A 46 -8.85 1.34 4.79
N LYS A 47 -9.86 0.92 5.55
CA LYS A 47 -9.68 0.19 6.81
C LYS A 47 -8.97 -1.10 6.43
N PHE A 48 -7.64 -1.11 6.50
CA PHE A 48 -6.88 -2.34 6.49
C PHE A 48 -7.45 -3.17 7.64
N LYS A 49 -8.13 -4.28 7.30
CA LYS A 49 -8.66 -5.22 8.28
C LYS A 49 -7.53 -5.51 9.27
N ARG A 50 -7.72 -5.09 10.53
CA ARG A 50 -6.82 -5.42 11.62
C ARG A 50 -6.58 -6.92 11.53
N ARG A 51 -5.34 -7.35 11.32
CA ARG A 51 -4.95 -8.75 11.55
C ARG A 51 -5.44 -9.07 12.96
N ILE A 52 -6.44 -9.94 13.06
CA ILE A 52 -6.88 -10.50 14.32
C ILE A 52 -5.62 -11.07 14.96
N LYS A 53 -5.14 -10.45 16.05
CA LYS A 53 -4.17 -11.10 16.92
C LYS A 53 -4.92 -12.29 17.51
N ILE A 54 -4.83 -13.44 16.85
CA ILE A 54 -5.21 -14.71 17.44
C ILE A 54 -4.18 -14.94 18.54
N THR A 55 -4.48 -14.46 19.74
CA THR A 55 -3.83 -14.94 20.93
C THR A 55 -4.22 -16.41 21.03
N ARG A 56 -3.34 -17.29 20.55
CA ARG A 56 -3.47 -18.73 20.83
C ARG A 56 -3.27 -18.90 22.34
N LYS A 57 -4.34 -18.74 23.12
CA LYS A 57 -4.40 -19.32 24.45
C LYS A 57 -4.26 -20.82 24.23
N ILE A 58 -3.08 -21.35 24.51
CA ILE A 58 -2.83 -22.78 24.61
C ILE A 58 -3.75 -23.27 25.73
N LYS A 59 -4.94 -23.77 25.39
CA LYS A 59 -5.74 -24.56 26.33
C LYS A 59 -4.91 -25.81 26.61
N ARG A 60 -4.25 -25.84 27.76
CA ARG A 60 -3.65 -27.05 28.33
C ARG A 60 -4.68 -28.18 28.20
N ARG A 61 -4.37 -29.21 27.42
CA ARG A 61 -5.19 -30.43 27.34
C ARG A 61 -5.35 -30.96 28.78
N LYS A 62 -6.58 -30.94 29.30
CA LYS A 62 -6.92 -31.66 30.53
C LYS A 62 -6.55 -33.13 30.29
N LYS A 63 -5.70 -33.70 31.15
CA LYS A 63 -5.45 -35.14 31.18
C LYS A 63 -6.79 -35.83 31.45
N ILE A 64 -7.34 -36.52 30.45
CA ILE A 64 -8.48 -37.43 30.64
C ILE A 64 -7.95 -38.58 31.50
N LYS A 65 -8.40 -38.65 32.76
CA LYS A 65 -8.18 -39.82 33.62
C LYS A 65 -8.94 -40.99 32.99
N LYS A 66 -8.22 -42.02 32.51
CA LYS A 66 -8.82 -43.29 32.10
C LYS A 66 -9.50 -43.92 33.32
N SER A 67 -10.83 -43.99 33.33
CA SER A 67 -11.56 -44.80 34.30
C SER A 67 -11.31 -46.28 33.98
N LYS A 68 -10.76 -47.01 34.95
CA LYS A 68 -10.63 -48.47 34.86
C LYS A 68 -12.03 -49.08 35.00
N LYS A 69 -12.75 -49.28 33.89
CA LYS A 69 -13.91 -50.19 33.87
C LYS A 69 -13.38 -51.61 34.01
N LYS A 70 -13.56 -52.21 35.19
CA LYS A 70 -13.39 -53.66 35.42
C LYS A 70 -14.47 -54.39 34.61
N ILE A 71 -14.06 -55.05 33.53
CA ILE A 71 -14.92 -55.98 32.79
C ILE A 71 -14.90 -57.30 33.59
N LYS A 72 -16.03 -57.68 34.18
CA LYS A 72 -16.21 -59.02 34.77
C LYS A 72 -16.49 -60.01 33.62
N PRO A 73 -15.76 -61.14 33.49
CA PRO A 73 -16.20 -62.20 32.59
C PRO A 73 -17.37 -62.96 33.23
N LYS A 74 -18.52 -62.98 32.55
CA LYS A 74 -19.60 -63.93 32.85
C LYS A 74 -19.23 -65.26 32.19
N ILE A 75 -18.85 -66.25 33.00
CA ILE A 75 -18.73 -67.65 32.58
C ILE A 75 -20.01 -68.34 33.05
N SER A 76 -20.89 -68.71 32.12
CA SER A 76 -22.06 -69.54 32.39
C SER A 76 -21.62 -71.01 32.45
N ILE A 77 -21.60 -71.59 33.64
CA ILE A 77 -21.40 -73.02 33.85
C ILE A 77 -22.76 -73.70 33.62
N ALA A 78 -22.90 -74.37 32.48
CA ALA A 78 -24.04 -75.24 32.22
C ALA A 78 -23.93 -76.50 33.11
N LYS A 79 -24.99 -76.77 33.87
CA LYS A 79 -25.10 -77.90 34.81
C LYS A 79 -25.22 -79.22 34.04
N PHE A 80 -24.19 -80.07 34.07
CA PHE A 80 -24.31 -81.47 33.64
C PHE A 80 -25.03 -82.29 34.73
N LYS A 81 -26.17 -82.87 34.36
CA LYS A 81 -26.97 -83.79 35.19
C LYS A 81 -26.23 -85.12 35.37
N LYS A 82 -26.20 -85.65 36.60
CA LYS A 82 -25.71 -87.00 36.93
C LYS A 82 -26.66 -88.06 36.34
N ILE A 83 -26.14 -88.99 35.56
CA ILE A 83 -26.85 -90.18 35.07
C ILE A 83 -26.71 -91.29 36.14
N LYS A 84 -27.82 -91.86 36.60
CA LYS A 84 -27.88 -93.02 37.51
C LYS A 84 -27.77 -94.32 36.70
N ILE A 85 -27.00 -95.28 37.20
CA ILE A 85 -26.90 -96.65 36.69
C ILE A 85 -27.97 -97.51 37.39
N PRO A 86 -28.79 -98.31 36.69
CA PRO A 86 -29.74 -99.24 37.32
C PRO A 86 -29.06 -100.56 37.72
N GLN A 87 -29.41 -101.08 38.91
CA GLN A 87 -29.00 -102.40 39.41
C GLN A 87 -29.99 -103.46 38.92
N PHE A 88 -29.49 -104.56 38.36
CA PHE A 88 -30.27 -105.69 37.87
C PHE A 88 -30.41 -106.76 38.96
N GLU A 89 -31.66 -107.07 39.31
CA GLU A 89 -32.08 -108.14 40.21
C GLU A 89 -31.81 -109.52 39.60
N LYS A 90 -31.41 -110.49 40.43
CA LYS A 90 -31.44 -111.92 40.07
C LYS A 90 -32.47 -112.65 40.92
N GLN A 91 -33.48 -113.17 40.22
CA GLN A 91 -34.55 -113.98 40.75
C GLN A 91 -34.10 -115.45 40.90
N LYS A 92 -34.24 -115.95 42.13
CA LYS A 92 -35.00 -117.15 42.55
C LYS A 92 -35.00 -118.42 41.65
N ASN A 93 -34.60 -119.51 42.31
CA ASN A 93 -35.44 -120.67 42.67
C ASN A 93 -35.30 -122.03 41.95
N GLN A 94 -35.26 -123.05 42.82
CA GLN A 94 -35.87 -124.40 42.75
C GLN A 94 -35.02 -125.62 42.32
N LEU A 95 -34.50 -126.31 43.35
CA LEU A 95 -34.87 -127.68 43.80
C LEU A 95 -35.34 -128.70 42.74
N LYS A 96 -34.69 -129.89 42.68
CA LYS A 96 -35.23 -131.19 43.16
C LYS A 96 -34.43 -132.42 42.69
N LYS A 97 -34.27 -133.35 43.63
CA LYS A 97 -34.20 -134.83 43.54
C LYS A 97 -33.14 -135.47 42.64
N LEU A 98 -32.06 -135.97 43.27
CA LEU A 98 -31.09 -136.90 42.70
C LEU A 98 -31.57 -138.34 42.88
N SER A 99 -32.07 -138.97 41.81
CA SER A 99 -32.24 -140.42 41.70
C SER A 99 -31.03 -141.05 41.03
N LEU A 100 -30.63 -142.23 41.52
CA LEU A 100 -29.81 -143.27 40.88
C LEU A 100 -28.81 -142.81 39.80
N LYS A 101 -28.04 -141.76 40.12
CA LYS A 101 -26.81 -141.43 39.42
C LYS A 101 -25.91 -142.66 39.29
N LYS A 102 -25.95 -143.57 40.23
CA LYS A 102 -24.66 -144.13 40.60
C LYS A 102 -24.29 -145.45 39.97
N ILE A 103 -25.18 -146.12 39.23
CA ILE A 103 -24.85 -147.45 38.71
C ILE A 103 -24.50 -147.38 37.22
N ILE A 104 -25.46 -147.05 36.35
CA ILE A 104 -25.23 -147.05 34.90
C ILE A 104 -24.33 -145.88 34.47
N ASN A 105 -24.46 -144.75 35.16
CA ASN A 105 -23.61 -143.57 34.99
C ASN A 105 -22.29 -143.62 35.77
N PHE A 106 -21.89 -144.77 36.35
CA PHE A 106 -20.53 -144.99 36.88
C PHE A 106 -19.73 -145.93 35.95
N LEU A 107 -20.38 -146.93 35.36
CA LEU A 107 -19.72 -147.90 34.47
C LEU A 107 -19.33 -147.34 33.09
N LEU A 108 -20.13 -146.45 32.51
CA LEU A 108 -19.86 -145.86 31.18
C LEU A 108 -19.34 -144.42 31.25
N HIS A 109 -19.35 -143.83 32.44
CA HIS A 109 -18.88 -142.47 32.69
C HIS A 109 -17.44 -142.24 32.23
N PRO A 110 -16.44 -143.08 32.58
CA PRO A 110 -15.05 -142.75 32.26
C PRO A 110 -14.75 -142.78 30.76
N ILE A 111 -15.51 -143.52 29.96
CA ILE A 111 -15.24 -143.68 28.52
C ILE A 111 -15.91 -142.57 27.70
N PHE A 112 -17.17 -142.23 27.99
CA PHE A 112 -17.84 -141.10 27.35
C PHE A 112 -17.28 -139.75 27.84
N THR A 113 -16.88 -139.61 29.11
CA THR A 113 -16.22 -138.37 29.57
C THR A 113 -14.93 -138.11 28.85
N VAL A 114 -14.11 -139.13 28.57
CA VAL A 114 -12.82 -138.90 27.92
C VAL A 114 -13.00 -138.45 26.46
N TYR A 115 -14.00 -138.99 25.74
CA TYR A 115 -14.25 -138.62 24.34
C TYR A 115 -15.01 -137.29 24.18
N GLU A 116 -16.01 -137.03 25.02
CA GLU A 116 -16.73 -135.75 25.05
C GLU A 116 -15.84 -134.62 25.58
N ASP A 117 -15.05 -134.85 26.63
CA ASP A 117 -14.05 -133.89 27.11
C ASP A 117 -13.08 -133.51 26.00
N PHE A 118 -12.66 -134.43 25.13
CA PHE A 118 -11.72 -134.11 24.06
C PHE A 118 -12.32 -133.18 22.99
N ARG A 119 -13.60 -133.38 22.64
CA ARG A 119 -14.34 -132.53 21.69
C ARG A 119 -14.71 -131.17 22.28
N GLU A 120 -15.14 -131.15 23.54
CA GLU A 120 -15.43 -129.92 24.27
C GLU A 120 -14.16 -129.10 24.51
N LYS A 121 -13.04 -129.74 24.91
CA LYS A 121 -11.73 -129.07 25.06
C LYS A 121 -11.30 -128.39 23.76
N ARG A 122 -11.44 -129.03 22.58
CA ARG A 122 -11.15 -128.38 21.28
C ARG A 122 -12.09 -127.22 20.92
N LYS A 123 -13.40 -127.34 21.21
CA LYS A 123 -14.37 -126.25 20.96
C LYS A 123 -14.11 -125.07 21.88
N ILE A 124 -13.88 -125.33 23.17
CA ILE A 124 -13.52 -124.35 24.18
C ILE A 124 -12.19 -123.68 23.82
N GLU A 125 -11.19 -124.44 23.37
CA GLU A 125 -9.93 -123.87 22.86
C GLU A 125 -10.13 -122.97 21.64
N ARG A 126 -10.96 -123.36 20.66
CA ARG A 126 -11.27 -122.50 19.50
C ARG A 126 -12.00 -121.22 19.91
N LEU A 127 -12.99 -121.32 20.80
CA LEU A 127 -13.72 -120.16 21.31
C LEU A 127 -12.82 -119.26 22.16
N ARG A 128 -11.93 -119.83 22.97
CA ARG A 128 -10.89 -119.09 23.71
C ARG A 128 -9.95 -118.37 22.74
N LYS A 129 -9.49 -119.01 21.67
CA LYS A 129 -8.68 -118.37 20.62
C LYS A 129 -9.42 -117.20 19.96
N ILE A 130 -10.68 -117.36 19.57
CA ILE A 130 -11.49 -116.29 18.95
C ILE A 130 -11.77 -115.15 19.94
N ALA A 131 -12.05 -115.45 21.20
CA ALA A 131 -12.30 -114.44 22.23
C ALA A 131 -11.02 -113.66 22.57
N LEU A 132 -9.87 -114.33 22.61
CA LEU A 132 -8.55 -113.68 22.72
C LEU A 132 -8.29 -112.77 21.51
N GLU A 133 -8.52 -113.25 20.29
CA GLU A 133 -8.32 -112.49 19.06
C GLU A 133 -9.25 -111.26 18.97
N LYS A 134 -10.54 -111.37 19.34
CA LYS A 134 -11.47 -110.23 19.41
C LYS A 134 -11.03 -109.21 20.46
N LYS A 135 -10.57 -109.68 21.62
CA LYS A 135 -10.06 -108.82 22.71
C LYS A 135 -8.77 -108.11 22.29
N GLU A 136 -7.91 -108.77 21.53
CA GLU A 136 -6.71 -108.18 20.93
C GLU A 136 -7.07 -107.13 19.86
N LYS A 137 -8.01 -107.42 18.95
CA LYS A 137 -8.51 -106.46 17.96
C LYS A 137 -9.16 -105.23 18.60
N GLU A 138 -9.98 -105.40 19.65
CA GLU A 138 -10.56 -104.27 20.38
C GLU A 138 -9.50 -103.42 21.10
N ARG A 139 -8.43 -104.06 21.62
CA ARG A 139 -7.29 -103.34 22.21
C ARG A 139 -6.54 -102.56 21.14
N GLN A 140 -6.28 -103.16 19.99
CA GLN A 140 -5.64 -102.52 18.83
C GLN A 140 -6.45 -101.31 18.35
N ILE A 141 -7.77 -101.45 18.16
CA ILE A 141 -8.64 -100.33 17.73
C ILE A 141 -8.62 -99.19 18.75
N LYS A 142 -8.71 -99.49 20.06
CA LYS A 142 -8.65 -98.48 21.13
C LYS A 142 -7.29 -97.79 21.19
N GLU A 143 -6.20 -98.52 20.95
CA GLU A 143 -4.86 -97.97 20.86
C GLU A 143 -4.71 -97.08 19.62
N GLU A 144 -5.20 -97.50 18.45
CA GLU A 144 -5.22 -96.69 17.23
C GLU A 144 -6.04 -95.41 17.38
N GLU A 145 -7.22 -95.47 18.00
CA GLU A 145 -8.05 -94.28 18.28
C GLU A 145 -7.35 -93.29 19.22
N ARG A 146 -6.67 -93.80 20.26
CA ARG A 146 -5.84 -92.98 21.15
C ARG A 146 -4.69 -92.33 20.40
N LEU A 147 -3.97 -93.10 19.58
CA LEU A 147 -2.88 -92.58 18.74
C LEU A 147 -3.38 -91.52 17.76
N ARG A 148 -4.54 -91.73 17.11
CA ARG A 148 -5.19 -90.75 16.23
C ARG A 148 -5.61 -89.49 16.99
N TYR A 149 -6.18 -89.65 18.18
CA TYR A 149 -6.57 -88.52 19.02
C TYR A 149 -5.35 -87.70 19.48
N GLU A 150 -4.29 -88.37 19.91
CA GLU A 150 -3.03 -87.74 20.27
C GLU A 150 -2.36 -87.03 19.08
N ALA A 151 -2.39 -87.63 17.88
CA ALA A 151 -1.90 -87.01 16.65
C ALA A 151 -2.67 -85.72 16.34
N LYS A 152 -4.01 -85.74 16.38
CA LYS A 152 -4.86 -84.55 16.18
C LYS A 152 -4.60 -83.47 17.24
N GLN A 153 -4.37 -83.85 18.50
CA GLN A 153 -4.00 -82.90 19.55
C GLN A 153 -2.63 -82.26 19.30
N LYS A 154 -1.67 -83.03 18.76
CA LYS A 154 -0.35 -82.51 18.36
C LYS A 154 -0.48 -81.55 17.17
N GLU A 155 -1.28 -81.89 16.16
CA GLU A 155 -1.58 -81.03 15.00
C GLU A 155 -2.21 -79.70 15.43
N LEU A 156 -3.27 -79.73 16.25
CA LEU A 156 -3.91 -78.50 16.76
C LEU A 156 -2.94 -77.62 17.55
N LYS A 157 -2.05 -78.21 18.36
CA LYS A 157 -1.01 -77.46 19.09
C LYS A 157 0.00 -76.84 18.13
N GLN A 158 0.38 -77.54 17.07
CA GLN A 158 1.29 -77.03 16.03
C GLN A 158 0.64 -75.88 15.25
N GLU A 159 -0.63 -75.99 14.87
CA GLU A 159 -1.38 -74.93 14.19
C GLU A 159 -1.49 -73.67 15.06
N ILE A 160 -1.80 -73.81 16.35
CA ILE A 160 -1.85 -72.69 17.29
C ILE A 160 -0.47 -72.04 17.43
N LYS A 161 0.60 -72.84 17.51
CA LYS A 161 1.97 -72.32 17.58
C LYS A 161 2.33 -71.55 16.31
N LEU A 162 2.02 -72.12 15.14
CA LEU A 162 2.26 -71.50 13.84
C LEU A 162 1.47 -70.20 13.65
N ALA A 163 0.20 -70.16 14.09
CA ALA A 163 -0.61 -68.94 14.08
C ALA A 163 -0.01 -67.84 14.98
N ARG A 164 0.53 -68.21 16.15
CA ARG A 164 1.22 -67.27 17.05
C ARG A 164 2.50 -66.74 16.40
N GLU A 165 3.32 -67.59 15.80
CA GLU A 165 4.54 -67.22 15.07
C GLU A 165 4.22 -66.27 13.91
N ARG A 166 3.27 -66.62 13.04
CA ARG A 166 2.79 -65.73 11.96
C ARG A 166 2.31 -64.38 12.48
N SER A 167 1.56 -64.36 13.59
CA SER A 167 1.09 -63.11 14.19
C SER A 167 2.24 -62.26 14.75
N HIS A 168 3.27 -62.91 15.30
CA HIS A 168 4.46 -62.24 15.81
C HIS A 168 5.29 -61.67 14.66
N ASP A 169 5.49 -62.45 13.61
CA ASP A 169 6.25 -62.05 12.42
C ASP A 169 5.55 -60.95 11.64
N LEU A 170 4.23 -61.01 11.48
CA LEU A 170 3.46 -59.92 10.88
C LEU A 170 3.55 -58.64 11.72
N LYS A 171 3.50 -58.74 13.05
CA LYS A 171 3.73 -57.58 13.93
C LYS A 171 5.17 -57.05 13.84
N LYS A 172 6.17 -57.92 13.63
CA LYS A 172 7.58 -57.54 13.47
C LYS A 172 7.78 -56.83 12.14
N PHE A 173 7.21 -57.36 11.06
CA PHE A 173 7.21 -56.78 9.72
C PHE A 173 6.59 -55.38 9.72
N ILE A 174 5.36 -55.22 10.26
CA ILE A 174 4.70 -53.92 10.38
C ILE A 174 5.54 -52.93 11.19
N ARG A 175 6.20 -53.38 12.27
CA ARG A 175 7.10 -52.52 13.06
C ARG A 175 8.32 -52.07 12.27
N GLN A 176 8.91 -52.97 11.48
CA GLN A 176 10.06 -52.66 10.63
C GLN A 176 9.68 -51.68 9.52
N GLU A 177 8.57 -51.91 8.81
CA GLU A 177 8.06 -50.98 7.80
C GLU A 177 7.74 -49.60 8.38
N GLN A 178 7.08 -49.54 9.55
CA GLN A 178 6.84 -48.28 10.24
C GLN A 178 8.13 -47.58 10.65
N ALA A 179 9.19 -48.32 11.01
CA ALA A 179 10.48 -47.74 11.34
C ALA A 179 11.18 -47.18 10.09
N ILE A 180 11.12 -47.89 8.97
CA ILE A 180 11.63 -47.42 7.66
C ILE A 180 10.88 -46.15 7.26
N LEU A 181 9.55 -46.16 7.28
CA LEU A 181 8.72 -45.00 6.96
C LEU A 181 9.05 -43.78 7.84
N ARG A 182 9.31 -43.99 9.15
CA ARG A 182 9.73 -42.91 10.06
C ARG A 182 11.11 -42.36 9.72
N ARG A 183 12.06 -43.22 9.31
CA ARG A 183 13.39 -42.79 8.87
C ARG A 183 13.31 -41.96 7.59
N GLU A 184 12.58 -42.44 6.58
CA GLU A 184 12.37 -41.72 5.32
C GLU A 184 11.68 -40.36 5.54
N GLN A 185 10.65 -40.32 6.40
CA GLN A 185 9.99 -39.06 6.76
C GLN A 185 10.94 -38.11 7.49
N ALA A 186 11.83 -38.61 8.35
CA ALA A 186 12.81 -37.79 9.03
C ALA A 186 13.85 -37.23 8.06
N GLU A 187 14.36 -38.02 7.12
CA GLU A 187 15.28 -37.59 6.07
C GLU A 187 14.66 -36.53 5.16
N LYS A 188 13.42 -36.74 4.70
CA LYS A 188 12.67 -35.73 3.92
C LYS A 188 12.53 -34.41 4.69
N ARG A 189 12.25 -34.47 6.00
CA ARG A 189 12.18 -33.28 6.84
C ARG A 189 13.52 -32.57 7.00
N LEU A 190 14.63 -33.31 7.10
CA LEU A 190 15.97 -32.72 7.19
C LEU A 190 16.35 -32.00 5.90
N ARG A 191 16.16 -32.65 4.74
CA ARG A 191 16.41 -32.02 3.43
C ARG A 191 15.58 -30.75 3.25
N PHE A 192 14.28 -30.81 3.56
CA PHE A 192 13.40 -29.64 3.51
C PHE A 192 13.85 -28.50 4.44
N LEU A 193 14.34 -28.82 5.64
CA LEU A 193 14.87 -27.81 6.56
C LEU A 193 16.19 -27.19 6.06
N GLU A 194 17.03 -27.98 5.38
CA GLU A 194 18.26 -27.49 4.74
C GLU A 194 17.95 -26.59 3.56
N GLU A 195 17.02 -26.97 2.69
CA GLU A 195 16.51 -26.15 1.58
C GLU A 195 16.01 -24.80 2.09
N ILE A 196 15.14 -24.78 3.13
CA ILE A 196 14.65 -23.53 3.73
C ILE A 196 15.80 -22.68 4.29
N ARG A 197 16.83 -23.30 4.88
CA ARG A 197 17.99 -22.56 5.40
C ARG A 197 18.80 -21.93 4.28
N LEU A 198 19.03 -22.67 3.19
CA LEU A 198 19.74 -22.19 2.01
C LEU A 198 18.95 -21.07 1.33
N GLU A 199 17.65 -21.23 1.13
CA GLU A 199 16.76 -20.23 0.54
C GLU A 199 16.77 -18.93 1.36
N LYS A 200 16.65 -19.01 2.69
CA LYS A 200 16.76 -17.83 3.57
C LYS A 200 18.11 -17.14 3.47
N LYS A 201 19.18 -17.91 3.28
CA LYS A 201 20.53 -17.35 3.12
C LYS A 201 20.65 -16.63 1.77
N ILE A 202 20.18 -17.25 0.69
CA ILE A 202 20.12 -16.65 -0.65
C ILE A 202 19.30 -15.35 -0.62
N ASP A 203 18.13 -15.35 0.00
CA ASP A 203 17.29 -14.16 0.15
C ASP A 203 17.99 -13.04 0.95
N SER A 204 18.77 -13.40 1.96
CA SER A 204 19.55 -12.42 2.72
C SER A 204 20.70 -11.81 1.91
N PHE A 205 21.29 -12.57 0.98
CA PHE A 205 22.28 -12.05 0.04
C PHE A 205 21.62 -11.13 -0.98
N ARG A 206 20.53 -11.58 -1.63
CA ARG A 206 19.75 -10.77 -2.58
C ARG A 206 19.32 -9.43 -1.98
N ARG A 207 18.85 -9.42 -0.73
CA ARG A 207 18.48 -8.18 -0.03
C ARG A 207 19.66 -7.24 0.19
N ARG A 208 20.85 -7.77 0.47
CA ARG A 208 22.07 -6.98 0.64
C ARG A 208 22.57 -6.44 -0.69
N GLU A 209 22.61 -7.25 -1.73
CA GLU A 209 22.98 -6.83 -3.09
C GLU A 209 22.07 -5.71 -3.58
N LEU A 210 20.74 -5.86 -3.43
CA LEU A 210 19.79 -4.80 -3.79
C LEU A 210 20.01 -3.51 -2.99
N GLN A 211 20.43 -3.62 -1.72
CA GLN A 211 20.75 -2.46 -0.91
C GLN A 211 22.04 -1.78 -1.40
N GLU A 212 23.03 -2.57 -1.79
CA GLU A 212 24.32 -2.12 -2.29
C GLU A 212 24.19 -1.44 -3.66
N ILE A 213 23.47 -2.08 -4.59
CA ILE A 213 23.12 -1.48 -5.89
C ILE A 213 22.44 -0.14 -5.69
N LYS A 214 21.42 -0.05 -4.81
CA LYS A 214 20.75 1.23 -4.52
C LYS A 214 21.67 2.29 -3.92
N ASN A 215 22.64 1.88 -3.09
CA ASN A 215 23.61 2.80 -2.52
C ASN A 215 24.58 3.32 -3.59
N LEU A 216 25.02 2.44 -4.50
CA LEU A 216 25.88 2.80 -5.64
C LEU A 216 25.14 3.70 -6.63
N GLU A 217 23.89 3.39 -6.99
CA GLU A 217 23.03 4.25 -7.81
C GLU A 217 22.88 5.64 -7.18
N LYS A 218 22.63 5.70 -5.87
CA LYS A 218 22.51 6.97 -5.15
C LYS A 218 23.82 7.76 -5.14
N LEU A 219 24.97 7.08 -5.06
CA LEU A 219 26.28 7.73 -5.13
C LEU A 219 26.53 8.29 -6.53
N ALA A 220 26.31 7.48 -7.58
CA ALA A 220 26.45 7.91 -8.97
C ALA A 220 25.55 9.11 -9.31
N LEU A 221 24.29 9.10 -8.85
CA LEU A 221 23.37 10.24 -9.02
C LEU A 221 23.85 11.49 -8.26
N LYS A 222 24.51 11.31 -7.12
CA LYS A 222 25.06 12.43 -6.35
C LYS A 222 26.29 13.02 -7.05
N GLU A 223 27.18 12.19 -7.58
CA GLU A 223 28.33 12.63 -8.38
C GLU A 223 27.88 13.43 -9.60
N GLN A 224 26.94 12.89 -10.39
CA GLN A 224 26.34 13.61 -11.52
C GLN A 224 25.73 14.95 -11.09
N ARG A 225 25.05 15.01 -9.94
CA ARG A 225 24.48 16.27 -9.42
C ARG A 225 25.56 17.26 -9.00
N ASP A 226 26.63 16.79 -8.38
CA ASP A 226 27.73 17.62 -7.92
C ASP A 226 28.49 18.24 -9.11
N ASP A 227 28.58 17.52 -10.24
CA ASP A 227 29.11 18.03 -11.52
C ASP A 227 28.28 19.20 -12.11
N TYR A 228 26.98 19.27 -11.83
CA TYR A 228 26.12 20.36 -12.31
C TYR A 228 26.16 21.61 -11.43
N ARG A 229 26.65 21.54 -10.18
CA ARG A 229 26.69 22.71 -9.27
C ARG A 229 27.47 23.90 -9.84
N PRO A 230 28.64 23.72 -10.49
CA PRO A 230 29.34 24.83 -11.14
C PRO A 230 28.53 25.48 -12.26
N VAL A 231 27.69 24.72 -12.96
CA VAL A 231 26.80 25.24 -14.01
C VAL A 231 25.64 26.00 -13.39
N GLU A 232 25.04 25.48 -12.31
CA GLU A 232 24.00 26.18 -11.54
C GLU A 232 24.51 27.51 -11.00
N GLU A 233 25.71 27.56 -10.43
CA GLU A 233 26.33 28.80 -9.93
C GLU A 233 26.59 29.82 -11.04
N ARG A 234 27.09 29.36 -12.21
CA ARG A 234 27.27 30.23 -13.39
C ARG A 234 25.93 30.76 -13.89
N LEU A 235 24.90 29.91 -13.93
CA LEU A 235 23.56 30.29 -14.35
C LEU A 235 22.95 31.33 -13.39
N GLU A 236 23.14 31.18 -12.09
CA GLU A 236 22.65 32.15 -11.10
C GLU A 236 23.34 33.50 -11.25
N LYS A 237 24.67 33.52 -11.43
CA LYS A 237 25.42 34.76 -11.72
C LYS A 237 24.92 35.46 -13.00
N ILE A 238 24.62 34.68 -14.05
CA ILE A 238 24.07 35.22 -15.29
C ILE A 238 22.66 35.79 -15.05
N LYS A 239 21.79 35.07 -14.35
CA LYS A 239 20.43 35.54 -14.03
C LYS A 239 20.46 36.83 -13.20
N ASP A 240 21.33 36.91 -12.20
CA ASP A 240 21.49 38.11 -11.38
C ASP A 240 22.00 39.30 -12.19
N LYS A 241 22.98 39.07 -13.09
CA LYS A 241 23.44 40.09 -14.05
C LYS A 241 22.27 40.61 -14.91
N TYR A 242 21.46 39.73 -15.50
CA TYR A 242 20.31 40.15 -16.30
C TYR A 242 19.22 40.83 -15.48
N ARG A 243 19.04 40.45 -14.21
CA ARG A 243 18.09 41.10 -13.30
C ARG A 243 18.50 42.56 -13.06
N LEU A 244 19.77 42.79 -12.74
CA LEU A 244 20.33 44.12 -12.52
C LEU A 244 20.22 44.99 -13.78
N ILE A 245 20.59 44.46 -14.95
CA ILE A 245 20.45 45.18 -16.24
C ILE A 245 19.00 45.55 -16.51
N ARG A 246 18.06 44.65 -16.22
CA ARG A 246 16.63 44.92 -16.41
C ARG A 246 16.12 46.00 -15.46
N GLU A 247 16.55 45.99 -14.20
CA GLU A 247 16.20 47.00 -13.21
C GLU A 247 16.79 48.37 -13.57
N GLN A 248 18.06 48.41 -13.99
CA GLN A 248 18.69 49.62 -14.53
C GLN A 248 17.93 50.17 -15.74
N LYS A 249 17.57 49.32 -16.71
CA LYS A 249 16.81 49.75 -17.90
C LYS A 249 15.41 50.27 -17.56
N ILE A 250 14.74 49.69 -16.56
CA ILE A 250 13.46 50.21 -16.07
C ILE A 250 13.67 51.58 -15.44
N ARG A 251 14.73 51.74 -14.63
CA ARG A 251 15.07 53.00 -13.99
C ARG A 251 15.39 54.10 -15.01
N GLU A 252 16.23 53.82 -16.00
CA GLU A 252 16.55 54.73 -17.12
C GLU A 252 15.29 55.12 -17.89
N ARG A 253 14.39 54.16 -18.16
CA ARG A 253 13.12 54.43 -18.85
C ARG A 253 12.23 55.35 -18.02
N VAL A 254 12.03 55.08 -16.74
CA VAL A 254 11.22 55.95 -15.86
C VAL A 254 11.85 57.34 -15.72
N GLN A 255 13.18 57.43 -15.67
CA GLN A 255 13.90 58.70 -15.59
C GLN A 255 13.72 59.53 -16.86
N SER A 256 13.73 58.87 -18.03
CA SER A 256 13.48 59.53 -19.33
C SER A 256 12.06 60.11 -19.45
N LEU A 257 11.09 59.58 -18.70
CA LEU A 257 9.73 60.12 -18.64
C LEU A 257 9.63 61.37 -17.73
N GLY A 258 10.72 61.75 -17.04
CA GLY A 258 10.77 62.90 -16.15
C GLY A 258 10.12 62.66 -14.77
N VAL A 259 9.88 61.40 -14.39
CA VAL A 259 9.32 61.06 -13.07
C VAL A 259 10.44 61.02 -12.03
N GLU A 260 10.21 61.64 -10.86
CA GLU A 260 11.17 61.61 -9.76
C GLU A 260 11.35 60.18 -9.22
N ILE A 261 12.60 59.72 -9.22
CA ILE A 261 12.99 58.39 -8.73
C ILE A 261 13.80 58.57 -7.44
N SER A 262 13.39 57.87 -6.40
CA SER A 262 14.18 57.73 -5.18
C SER A 262 15.08 56.49 -5.28
N ASP A 263 16.30 56.55 -4.72
CA ASP A 263 17.20 55.40 -4.65
C ASP A 263 16.64 54.22 -3.85
N ALA A 264 15.60 54.45 -3.05
CA ALA A 264 14.90 53.43 -2.27
C ALA A 264 13.74 52.76 -3.02
N ASP A 265 13.38 53.22 -4.22
CA ASP A 265 12.21 52.71 -4.95
C ASP A 265 12.45 51.27 -5.44
N SER A 266 11.51 50.39 -5.16
CA SER A 266 11.55 49.02 -5.68
C SER A 266 11.16 48.97 -7.16
N LYS A 267 11.51 47.88 -7.85
CA LYS A 267 11.10 47.67 -9.25
C LYS A 267 9.58 47.78 -9.45
N GLU A 268 8.79 47.30 -8.49
CA GLU A 268 7.34 47.38 -8.55
C GLU A 268 6.86 48.84 -8.47
N ASP A 269 7.49 49.66 -7.63
CA ASP A 269 7.19 51.08 -7.48
C ASP A 269 7.53 51.86 -8.76
N LEU A 270 8.65 51.54 -9.42
CA LEU A 270 9.01 52.14 -10.72
C LEU A 270 7.97 51.82 -11.80
N LEU A 271 7.50 50.57 -11.87
CA LEU A 271 6.48 50.15 -12.83
C LEU A 271 5.11 50.78 -12.53
N GLN A 272 4.79 50.96 -11.24
CA GLN A 272 3.59 51.65 -10.79
C GLN A 272 3.63 53.12 -11.25
N LYS A 273 4.73 53.83 -10.99
CA LYS A 273 4.96 55.21 -11.44
C LYS A 273 4.86 55.36 -12.95
N GLU A 274 5.45 54.44 -13.72
CA GLU A 274 5.36 54.43 -15.19
C GLU A 274 3.91 54.32 -15.68
N ARG A 275 3.11 53.44 -15.05
CA ARG A 275 1.68 53.30 -15.38
C ARG A 275 0.88 54.53 -15.01
N GLU A 276 1.10 55.07 -13.82
CA GLU A 276 0.41 56.27 -13.36
C GLU A 276 0.71 57.47 -14.27
N TYR A 277 1.97 57.62 -14.71
CA TYR A 277 2.35 58.63 -15.71
C TYR A 277 1.63 58.43 -17.04
N ALA A 278 1.59 57.19 -17.56
CA ALA A 278 0.89 56.89 -18.81
C ALA A 278 -0.62 57.16 -18.72
N GLU A 279 -1.27 56.75 -17.62
CA GLU A 279 -2.69 57.03 -17.38
C GLU A 279 -2.99 58.52 -17.24
N GLN A 280 -2.11 59.28 -16.59
CA GLN A 280 -2.23 60.74 -16.52
C GLN A 280 -2.13 61.36 -17.91
N ARG A 281 -1.16 60.91 -18.74
CA ARG A 281 -1.00 61.42 -20.10
C ARG A 281 -2.21 61.10 -20.98
N GLU A 282 -2.76 59.90 -20.87
CA GLU A 282 -3.97 59.50 -21.59
C GLU A 282 -5.16 60.40 -21.22
N LYS A 283 -5.35 60.68 -19.92
CA LYS A 283 -6.42 61.57 -19.44
C LYS A 283 -6.26 63.00 -19.95
N ILE A 284 -5.04 63.52 -20.00
CA ILE A 284 -4.75 64.85 -20.55
C ILE A 284 -5.04 64.88 -22.05
N SER A 285 -4.56 63.87 -22.79
CA SER A 285 -4.79 63.75 -24.23
C SER A 285 -6.29 63.71 -24.56
N LEU A 286 -7.06 62.90 -23.84
CA LEU A 286 -8.51 62.77 -24.02
C LEU A 286 -9.25 64.08 -23.72
N ALA A 287 -8.83 64.82 -22.68
CA ALA A 287 -9.41 66.10 -22.34
C ALA A 287 -9.21 67.12 -23.47
N LEU A 288 -8.00 67.23 -24.03
CA LEU A 288 -7.71 68.17 -25.13
C LEU A 288 -8.22 67.69 -26.49
N GLU A 289 -8.43 66.39 -26.68
CA GLU A 289 -8.88 65.81 -27.95
C GLU A 289 -10.21 66.37 -28.43
N SER A 290 -11.14 66.60 -27.50
CA SER A 290 -12.47 67.16 -27.84
C SER A 290 -12.35 68.58 -28.38
N PHE A 291 -11.46 69.39 -27.78
CA PHE A 291 -11.20 70.77 -28.17
C PHE A 291 -10.44 70.80 -29.51
N TYR A 292 -9.41 69.98 -29.65
CA TYR A 292 -8.67 69.82 -30.91
C TYR A 292 -9.61 69.46 -32.08
N ARG A 293 -10.51 68.49 -31.89
CA ARG A 293 -11.50 68.11 -32.91
C ARG A 293 -12.44 69.26 -33.29
N SER A 294 -12.92 70.00 -32.30
CA SER A 294 -13.77 71.19 -32.52
C SER A 294 -13.05 72.25 -33.35
N ILE A 295 -11.81 72.59 -32.98
CA ILE A 295 -11.00 73.58 -33.70
C ILE A 295 -10.65 73.11 -35.11
N ASN A 296 -10.24 71.85 -35.25
CA ASN A 296 -9.88 71.30 -36.56
C ASN A 296 -11.07 71.32 -37.52
N SER A 297 -12.27 71.02 -37.02
CA SER A 297 -13.52 71.17 -37.79
C SER A 297 -13.78 72.63 -38.17
N LEU A 298 -13.64 73.57 -37.23
CA LEU A 298 -13.81 75.00 -37.48
C LEU A 298 -12.84 75.50 -38.55
N VAL A 299 -11.54 75.23 -38.38
CA VAL A 299 -10.48 75.64 -39.33
C VAL A 299 -10.73 75.05 -40.72
N PHE A 300 -11.14 73.78 -40.82
CA PHE A 300 -11.51 73.18 -42.09
C PHE A 300 -12.66 73.91 -42.78
N GLN A 301 -13.70 74.29 -42.04
CA GLN A 301 -14.84 75.05 -42.57
C GLN A 301 -14.43 76.46 -43.02
N LEU A 302 -13.58 77.13 -42.24
CA LEU A 302 -13.05 78.45 -42.56
C LEU A 302 -12.20 78.43 -43.83
N ASN A 303 -11.26 77.48 -43.93
CA ASN A 303 -10.42 77.26 -45.11
C ASN A 303 -11.26 77.03 -46.36
N LYS A 304 -12.35 76.26 -46.25
CA LYS A 304 -13.20 75.90 -47.39
C LYS A 304 -14.03 77.06 -47.94
N ARG A 305 -14.58 77.92 -47.05
CA ARG A 305 -15.63 78.88 -47.44
C ARG A 305 -15.29 80.34 -47.18
N TYR A 306 -14.42 80.63 -46.21
CA TYR A 306 -14.25 81.97 -45.66
C TYR A 306 -12.85 82.57 -45.85
N ILE A 307 -11.80 81.78 -46.06
CA ILE A 307 -10.46 82.31 -46.29
C ILE A 307 -10.36 83.03 -47.66
N PRO A 308 -9.84 84.26 -47.70
CA PRO A 308 -9.59 84.97 -48.95
C PRO A 308 -8.45 84.33 -49.78
N LYS A 309 -8.54 84.36 -51.11
CA LYS A 309 -7.53 83.78 -52.03
C LYS A 309 -6.09 84.32 -51.88
N HIS A 310 -5.93 85.48 -51.25
CA HIS A 310 -4.62 86.15 -51.10
C HIS A 310 -3.94 85.83 -49.76
N LYS A 311 -4.61 85.07 -48.89
CA LYS A 311 -4.06 84.62 -47.61
C LYS A 311 -3.80 83.12 -47.66
N SER A 312 -2.81 82.70 -46.89
CA SER A 312 -2.46 81.30 -46.70
C SER A 312 -3.57 80.56 -45.94
N VAL A 313 -3.55 79.23 -46.04
CA VAL A 313 -4.51 78.35 -45.37
C VAL A 313 -4.20 78.30 -43.88
N LEU A 314 -5.23 78.26 -43.03
CA LEU A 314 -5.04 78.05 -41.59
C LEU A 314 -4.75 76.58 -41.31
N ARG A 315 -3.78 76.31 -40.43
CA ARG A 315 -3.47 74.96 -39.94
C ARG A 315 -3.59 74.88 -38.43
N VAL A 316 -4.10 73.74 -37.98
CA VAL A 316 -4.07 73.36 -36.57
C VAL A 316 -2.86 72.45 -36.38
N ILE A 317 -1.96 72.84 -35.47
CA ILE A 317 -0.82 72.02 -35.07
C ILE A 317 -1.18 71.36 -33.75
N ASP A 318 -0.94 70.05 -33.71
CA ASP A 318 -1.24 69.20 -32.57
C ASP A 318 0.06 68.83 -31.84
N ARG A 319 0.29 69.40 -30.65
CA ARG A 319 1.39 69.05 -29.75
C ARG A 319 0.90 68.44 -28.44
N ARG A 320 -0.31 67.84 -28.44
CA ARG A 320 -0.92 67.22 -27.24
C ARG A 320 -0.07 66.14 -26.61
N TYR A 321 0.73 65.40 -27.40
CA TYR A 321 1.59 64.32 -26.91
C TYR A 321 2.92 64.77 -26.32
N GLU A 322 3.38 65.98 -26.65
CA GLU A 322 4.66 66.52 -26.19
C GLU A 322 4.43 67.57 -25.10
N THR A 323 3.86 68.72 -25.46
CA THR A 323 3.70 69.89 -24.57
C THR A 323 2.32 70.10 -23.99
N ASN A 324 1.33 69.26 -24.34
CA ASN A 324 -0.09 69.42 -23.94
C ASN A 324 -0.74 70.68 -24.53
N GLU A 325 -0.32 71.06 -25.75
CA GLU A 325 -0.76 72.28 -26.42
C GLU A 325 -1.29 71.98 -27.82
N CYS A 326 -2.26 72.78 -28.26
CA CYS A 326 -2.76 72.84 -29.62
C CYS A 326 -2.74 74.31 -30.03
N PHE A 327 -2.33 74.62 -31.26
CA PHE A 327 -2.41 76.00 -31.73
C PHE A 327 -2.85 76.09 -33.19
N ILE A 328 -3.43 77.24 -33.53
CA ILE A 328 -3.82 77.61 -34.88
C ILE A 328 -2.79 78.61 -35.41
N ARG A 329 -2.33 78.39 -36.63
CA ARG A 329 -1.44 79.32 -37.34
C ARG A 329 -1.78 79.42 -38.81
N TYR A 330 -1.20 80.40 -39.47
CA TYR A 330 -1.16 80.46 -40.93
C TYR A 330 -0.05 79.54 -41.48
N ASP A 331 -0.22 79.04 -42.71
CA ASP A 331 0.74 78.11 -43.33
C ASP A 331 2.08 78.78 -43.69
N ASP A 332 2.09 80.09 -43.89
CA ASP A 332 3.26 80.90 -44.22
C ASP A 332 3.99 81.46 -42.98
N SER A 333 3.45 81.25 -41.77
CA SER A 333 4.07 81.74 -40.52
C SER A 333 4.86 80.63 -39.80
N PRO A 334 5.99 80.99 -39.14
CA PRO A 334 6.76 80.04 -38.34
C PRO A 334 5.95 79.51 -37.16
N ASP A 335 6.37 78.38 -36.58
CA ASP A 335 5.66 77.72 -35.46
C ASP A 335 5.51 78.62 -34.21
N GLU A 336 6.36 79.64 -34.07
CA GLU A 336 6.36 80.60 -32.96
C GLU A 336 5.26 81.67 -33.08
N ASP A 337 4.81 81.96 -34.32
CA ASP A 337 3.80 82.98 -34.63
C ASP A 337 2.40 82.34 -34.76
N TRP A 338 1.86 81.89 -33.63
CA TRP A 338 0.52 81.33 -33.53
C TRP A 338 -0.57 82.41 -33.33
N LEU A 339 -1.77 82.14 -33.83
CA LEU A 339 -2.95 83.00 -33.70
C LEU A 339 -3.76 82.69 -32.44
N VAL A 340 -3.94 81.41 -32.15
CA VAL A 340 -4.64 80.93 -30.96
C VAL A 340 -3.87 79.76 -30.39
N LEU A 341 -3.55 79.80 -29.09
CA LEU A 341 -2.89 78.73 -28.34
C LEU A 341 -3.85 78.20 -27.29
N ILE A 342 -3.95 76.88 -27.23
CA ILE A 342 -4.89 76.17 -26.38
C ILE A 342 -4.13 75.10 -25.62
N TYR A 343 -4.17 75.18 -24.30
CA TYR A 343 -3.37 74.31 -23.45
C TYR A 343 -4.10 73.96 -22.15
N LEU A 344 -3.65 72.89 -21.50
CA LEU A 344 -4.14 72.51 -20.19
C LEU A 344 -3.39 73.26 -19.09
N GLU A 345 -4.12 73.93 -18.19
CA GLU A 345 -3.52 74.57 -17.01
C GLU A 345 -2.88 73.51 -16.10
N ASP A 346 -1.65 73.76 -15.65
CA ASP A 346 -0.84 72.91 -14.75
C ASP A 346 -0.56 71.46 -15.22
N SER A 347 -0.81 71.13 -16.49
CA SER A 347 -0.68 69.76 -17.00
C SER A 347 -1.46 68.70 -16.17
N ASP A 348 -2.45 69.11 -15.37
CA ASP A 348 -3.24 68.21 -14.52
C ASP A 348 -4.69 68.11 -15.01
N SER A 349 -5.06 66.92 -15.49
CA SER A 349 -6.41 66.60 -15.95
C SER A 349 -7.48 66.78 -14.86
N LYS A 350 -7.11 66.75 -13.57
CA LYS A 350 -8.07 66.90 -12.45
C LYS A 350 -8.56 68.33 -12.26
N LYS A 351 -7.72 69.33 -12.51
CA LYS A 351 -8.15 70.75 -12.48
C LYS A 351 -9.02 71.06 -13.69
N GLY A 352 -8.75 70.39 -14.82
CA GLY A 352 -9.65 70.33 -15.98
C GLY A 352 -9.97 71.69 -16.60
N LYS A 353 -9.05 72.66 -16.43
CA LYS A 353 -9.16 74.00 -17.01
C LYS A 353 -8.30 74.07 -18.26
N ILE A 354 -8.94 74.42 -19.36
CA ILE A 354 -8.31 74.63 -20.66
C ILE A 354 -8.22 76.13 -20.86
N ILE A 355 -7.02 76.62 -21.08
CA ILE A 355 -6.75 78.03 -21.32
C ILE A 355 -6.65 78.24 -22.82
N VAL A 356 -7.30 79.29 -23.29
CA VAL A 356 -7.28 79.74 -24.68
C VAL A 356 -6.66 81.13 -24.67
N GLU A 357 -5.45 81.23 -25.21
CA GLU A 357 -4.80 82.50 -25.48
C GLU A 357 -5.05 82.88 -26.92
N ASN A 358 -5.66 84.04 -27.11
CA ASN A 358 -6.08 84.52 -28.41
C ASN A 358 -5.29 85.77 -28.80
N LYS A 359 -4.49 85.64 -29.85
CA LYS A 359 -3.69 86.72 -30.48
C LYS A 359 -4.28 87.22 -31.80
N THR A 360 -5.50 86.82 -32.16
CA THR A 360 -6.14 87.28 -33.41
C THR A 360 -6.43 88.79 -33.46
N ASN A 361 -6.36 89.50 -32.33
CA ASN A 361 -6.38 90.96 -32.28
C ASN A 361 -4.97 91.50 -31.94
N PRO A 362 -4.34 92.30 -32.83
CA PRO A 362 -3.02 92.87 -32.58
C PRO A 362 -2.95 93.79 -31.35
N GLU A 363 -4.06 94.41 -30.96
CA GLU A 363 -4.08 95.42 -29.89
C GLU A 363 -4.45 94.86 -28.50
N LYS A 364 -5.11 93.70 -28.44
CA LYS A 364 -5.58 93.09 -27.19
C LYS A 364 -5.44 91.57 -27.25
N HIS A 365 -4.53 91.05 -26.45
CA HIS A 365 -4.45 89.62 -26.20
C HIS A 365 -5.50 89.22 -25.17
N GLU A 366 -6.39 88.31 -25.54
CA GLU A 366 -7.43 87.80 -24.65
C GLU A 366 -7.06 86.40 -24.16
N THR A 367 -7.16 86.19 -22.85
CA THR A 367 -7.01 84.87 -22.23
C THR A 367 -8.33 84.47 -21.60
N LYS A 368 -8.91 83.35 -22.05
CA LYS A 368 -10.12 82.77 -21.47
C LYS A 368 -9.87 81.35 -20.98
N SER A 369 -10.40 81.03 -19.80
CA SER A 369 -10.36 79.69 -19.22
C SER A 369 -11.72 78.99 -19.37
N PHE A 370 -11.72 77.75 -19.83
CA PHE A 370 -12.90 76.91 -19.96
C PHE A 370 -12.73 75.61 -19.17
N GLN A 371 -13.82 75.05 -18.67
CA GLN A 371 -13.77 73.69 -18.13
C GLN A 371 -13.84 72.65 -19.25
N THR A 372 -13.30 71.44 -19.02
CA THR A 372 -13.39 70.32 -19.99
C THR A 372 -14.82 69.98 -20.43
N LYS A 373 -15.82 70.28 -19.60
CA LYS A 373 -17.25 70.06 -19.90
C LYS A 373 -17.86 71.15 -20.77
N GLU A 374 -17.26 72.33 -20.82
CA GLU A 374 -17.79 73.53 -21.49
C GLU A 374 -17.35 73.61 -22.96
N ILE A 375 -17.32 72.47 -23.66
CA ILE A 375 -16.88 72.38 -25.05
C ILE A 375 -17.73 73.22 -26.00
N PHE A 376 -19.03 73.34 -25.74
CA PHE A 376 -19.93 74.14 -26.59
C PHE A 376 -19.67 75.64 -26.43
N SER A 377 -19.52 76.12 -25.20
CA SER A 377 -19.18 77.53 -24.93
C SER A 377 -17.81 77.91 -25.49
N PHE A 378 -16.85 76.98 -25.44
CA PHE A 378 -15.57 77.12 -26.13
C PHE A 378 -15.74 77.22 -27.66
N SER A 379 -16.54 76.31 -28.24
CA SER A 379 -16.80 76.29 -29.69
C SER A 379 -17.44 77.60 -30.16
N ASP A 380 -18.44 78.10 -29.45
CA ASP A 380 -19.12 79.36 -29.78
C ASP A 380 -18.13 80.54 -29.71
N TYR A 381 -17.32 80.62 -28.65
CA TYR A 381 -16.27 81.64 -28.53
C TYR A 381 -15.26 81.57 -29.68
N MET A 382 -14.81 80.38 -30.05
CA MET A 382 -13.84 80.20 -31.13
C MET A 382 -14.40 80.59 -32.49
N VAL A 383 -15.67 80.29 -32.76
CA VAL A 383 -16.36 80.71 -33.99
C VAL A 383 -16.39 82.24 -34.07
N ASP A 384 -16.80 82.91 -33.00
CA ASP A 384 -16.87 84.37 -32.95
C ASP A 384 -15.48 85.00 -33.13
N ALA A 385 -14.48 84.51 -32.38
CA ALA A 385 -13.12 85.01 -32.43
C ALA A 385 -12.49 84.88 -33.84
N MET A 386 -12.62 83.71 -34.46
CA MET A 386 -12.04 83.46 -35.78
C MET A 386 -12.80 84.18 -36.90
N THR A 387 -14.12 84.33 -36.77
CA THR A 387 -14.92 85.10 -37.73
C THR A 387 -14.53 86.56 -37.70
N GLN A 388 -14.42 87.16 -36.50
CA GLN A 388 -13.95 88.54 -36.33
C GLN A 388 -12.54 88.74 -36.89
N HIS A 389 -11.64 87.77 -36.69
CA HIS A 389 -10.31 87.81 -37.28
C HIS A 389 -10.37 87.87 -38.82
N ILE A 390 -11.10 86.95 -39.45
CA ILE A 390 -11.23 86.90 -40.91
C ILE A 390 -11.89 88.15 -41.48
N ASP A 391 -12.90 88.71 -40.79
CA ASP A 391 -13.55 89.95 -41.23
C ASP A 391 -12.61 91.15 -41.18
N ARG A 392 -11.73 91.24 -40.17
CA ARG A 392 -10.67 92.27 -40.11
C ARG A 392 -9.67 92.10 -41.25
N GLU A 393 -9.20 90.88 -41.49
CA GLU A 393 -8.27 90.58 -42.59
C GLU A 393 -8.88 90.95 -43.96
N ARG A 394 -10.20 90.71 -44.15
CA ARG A 394 -10.93 91.15 -45.35
C ARG A 394 -11.06 92.67 -45.43
N ALA A 395 -11.26 93.36 -44.31
CA ALA A 395 -11.38 94.81 -44.26
C ALA A 395 -10.04 95.52 -44.53
N GLN A 396 -8.92 94.99 -44.05
CA GLN A 396 -7.58 95.53 -44.34
C GLN A 396 -7.29 95.60 -45.85
N LYS A 397 -7.74 94.62 -46.63
CA LYS A 397 -7.65 94.65 -48.10
C LYS A 397 -8.62 95.64 -48.77
N LYS A 398 -9.73 96.03 -48.13
CA LYS A 398 -10.63 97.05 -48.69
C LYS A 398 -10.11 98.46 -48.45
N ALA A 399 -9.28 98.64 -47.42
CA ALA A 399 -8.68 99.92 -47.04
C ALA A 399 -7.32 100.19 -47.73
N SER A 400 -6.67 99.14 -48.23
CA SER A 400 -5.44 99.20 -49.03
C SER A 400 -5.73 99.00 -50.51
#